data_AF-A0A5B7AA36-F1
#
_entry.id   AF-A0A5B7AA36-F1
#
_cell.length_a   1.000
_cell.length_b   1.000
_cell.length_c   1.000
_cell.angle_alpha   90.00
_cell.angle_beta   90.00
_cell.angle_gamma   90.00
#
_symmetry.space_group_name_H-M   'P 1'
#
loop_
_entity.id
_entity.type
_entity.pdbx_description
1 polymer ?
#
loop_
_entity_poly.entity_id
_entity_poly.type
_entity_poly.pdbx_seq_one_letter_code
_entity_poly.pdbx_strand_id
1 'polypeptide(L)'
;GGCVLSFLTKKKKIEDLQTVERRESGRKMEKYFGNAYRGDPGVPHTDPERFVNIWIGSFAFSALTWVNPYMWQLSNQLNWHDKAMLFEQYHWKKALEKKQPYNFKWNQMDKETRDSYYFNWPFYFP
;
A
#
# COMPACT_ATOMS: atom_id res chain seq x y z
N GLY A 1 24.16 64.91 15.72
CA GLY A 1 22.84 64.69 15.10
C GLY A 1 22.82 63.67 13.97
N GLY A 2 23.81 63.63 13.07
CA GLY A 2 23.71 62.84 11.81
C GLY A 2 23.76 61.30 11.92
N CYS A 3 24.40 60.75 12.95
CA CYS A 3 24.57 59.29 13.08
C CYS A 3 23.25 58.54 13.37
N VAL A 4 22.38 59.12 14.22
CA VAL A 4 21.10 58.51 14.62
C VAL A 4 20.09 58.49 13.46
N LEU A 5 20.07 59.54 12.64
CA LEU A 5 19.17 59.64 11.49
C LEU A 5 19.55 58.65 10.37
N SER A 6 20.86 58.42 10.17
CA SER A 6 21.37 57.41 9.22
C SER A 6 21.03 55.98 9.66
N PHE A 7 21.03 55.73 10.98
CA PHE A 7 20.70 54.42 11.53
C PHE A 7 19.19 54.11 11.44
N LEU A 8 18.34 55.10 11.71
CA LEU A 8 16.88 54.97 11.61
C LEU A 8 16.42 54.76 10.16
N THR A 9 17.01 55.48 9.21
CA THR A 9 16.72 55.31 7.78
C THR A 9 17.17 53.95 7.26
N LYS A 10 18.33 53.44 7.73
CA LYS A 10 18.76 52.06 7.43
C LYS A 10 17.82 51.01 8.03
N LYS A 11 17.38 51.17 9.29
CA LYS A 11 16.43 50.24 9.92
C LYS A 11 15.11 50.17 9.16
N LYS A 12 14.53 51.32 8.82
CA LYS A 12 13.28 51.38 8.07
C LYS A 12 13.39 50.69 6.71
N LYS A 13 14.50 50.88 6.00
CA LYS A 13 14.75 50.23 4.71
C LYS A 13 14.87 48.70 4.83
N ILE A 14 15.43 48.19 5.93
CA ILE A 14 15.53 46.74 6.19
C ILE A 14 14.15 46.14 6.50
N GLU A 15 13.33 46.83 7.29
CA GLU A 15 11.96 46.39 7.60
C GLU A 15 11.06 46.37 6.35
N ASP A 16 11.20 47.37 5.48
CA ASP A 16 10.47 47.43 4.20
C ASP A 16 10.89 46.27 3.27
N LEU A 17 12.19 45.95 3.20
CA LEU A 17 12.70 44.84 2.39
C LEU A 17 12.21 43.48 2.91
N GLN A 18 12.25 43.25 4.23
CA GLN A 18 11.71 42.03 4.84
C GLN A 18 10.21 41.87 4.60
N THR A 19 9.47 42.98 4.55
CA THR A 19 8.02 42.97 4.28
C THR A 19 7.72 42.63 2.82
N VAL A 20 8.52 43.13 1.87
CA VAL A 20 8.40 42.79 0.45
C VAL A 20 8.74 41.32 0.22
N GLU A 21 9.83 40.82 0.81
CA GLU A 21 10.24 39.42 0.67
C GLU A 21 9.21 38.45 1.27
N ARG A 22 8.61 38.80 2.41
CA ARG A 22 7.51 38.04 3.01
C ARG A 22 6.27 38.00 2.11
N ARG A 23 5.94 39.11 1.45
CA ARG A 23 4.81 39.17 0.49
C ARG A 23 5.07 38.36 -0.77
N GLU A 24 6.31 38.35 -1.27
CA GLU A 24 6.68 37.52 -2.43
C GLU A 24 6.74 36.04 -2.10
N SER A 25 7.23 35.67 -0.91
CA SER A 25 7.19 34.30 -0.40
C SER A 25 5.75 33.79 -0.28
N GLY A 26 4.85 34.59 0.30
CA GLY A 26 3.42 34.26 0.34
C GLY A 26 2.82 34.04 -1.05
N ARG A 27 3.15 34.90 -2.01
CA ARG A 27 2.67 34.79 -3.39
C ARG A 27 3.23 33.55 -4.13
N LYS A 28 4.48 33.17 -3.86
CA LYS A 28 5.07 31.93 -4.39
C LYS A 28 4.39 30.70 -3.80
N MET A 29 4.18 30.66 -2.48
CA MET A 29 3.46 29.57 -1.82
C MET A 29 2.03 29.45 -2.37
N GLU A 30 1.29 30.54 -2.51
CA GLU A 30 -0.04 30.49 -3.11
C GLU A 30 -0.03 30.06 -4.58
N LYS A 31 1.02 30.34 -5.34
CA LYS A 31 1.13 29.88 -6.73
C LYS A 31 1.48 28.39 -6.84
N TYR A 32 2.36 27.88 -5.98
CA TYR A 32 2.71 26.45 -5.95
C TYR A 32 1.59 25.59 -5.37
N PHE A 33 0.93 26.03 -4.30
CA PHE A 33 -0.13 25.27 -3.64
C PHE A 33 -1.52 25.57 -4.22
N GLY A 34 -1.79 26.78 -4.68
CA GLY A 34 -3.09 27.16 -5.21
C GLY A 34 -3.46 26.42 -6.50
N ASN A 35 -2.50 26.14 -7.38
CA ASN A 35 -2.78 25.45 -8.65
C ASN A 35 -3.00 23.93 -8.45
N ALA A 36 -2.29 23.31 -7.51
CA ALA A 36 -2.44 21.88 -7.22
C ALA A 36 -3.79 21.54 -6.56
N TYR A 37 -4.37 22.48 -5.81
CA TYR A 37 -5.61 22.27 -5.05
C TYR A 37 -6.86 22.96 -5.63
N ARG A 38 -6.73 23.81 -6.67
CA ARG A 38 -7.89 24.47 -7.32
C ARG A 38 -8.57 23.65 -8.41
N GLY A 39 -8.14 22.41 -8.64
CA GLY A 39 -8.78 21.54 -9.62
C GLY A 39 -8.54 22.02 -11.05
N ASP A 40 -7.28 22.09 -11.46
CA ASP A 40 -6.94 22.17 -12.88
C ASP A 40 -7.58 20.96 -13.59
N PRO A 41 -8.47 21.15 -14.59
CA PRO A 41 -9.20 20.06 -15.25
C PRO A 41 -8.30 19.05 -15.98
N GLY A 42 -6.99 19.32 -16.08
CA GLY A 42 -5.99 18.36 -16.55
C GLY A 42 -5.51 17.34 -15.51
N VAL A 43 -5.93 17.46 -14.25
CA VAL A 43 -5.57 16.52 -13.17
C VAL A 43 -6.71 15.51 -13.00
N PRO A 44 -6.45 14.19 -13.13
CA PRO A 44 -7.46 13.12 -13.24
C PRO A 44 -8.23 12.81 -11.93
N HIS A 45 -8.33 13.79 -11.03
CA HIS A 45 -8.97 13.70 -9.72
C HIS A 45 -10.23 14.56 -9.62
N THR A 46 -10.63 15.29 -10.69
CA THR A 46 -11.73 16.27 -10.65
C THR A 46 -13.00 15.81 -11.39
N ASP A 47 -13.06 14.55 -11.82
CA ASP A 47 -14.25 14.00 -12.45
C ASP A 47 -15.27 13.52 -11.40
N PRO A 48 -16.54 14.00 -11.43
CA PRO A 48 -17.59 13.58 -10.49
C PRO A 48 -17.79 12.05 -10.46
N GLU A 49 -17.66 11.39 -11.61
CA GLU A 49 -17.77 9.93 -11.71
C GLU A 49 -16.62 9.19 -11.01
N ARG A 50 -15.40 9.74 -11.06
CA ARG A 50 -14.25 9.16 -10.33
C ARG A 50 -14.40 9.35 -8.82
N PHE A 51 -14.94 10.48 -8.37
CA PHE A 51 -15.26 10.66 -6.96
C PHE A 51 -16.25 9.59 -6.48
N VAL A 52 -17.33 9.36 -7.21
CA VAL A 52 -18.31 8.31 -6.86
C VAL A 52 -17.67 6.92 -6.84
N ASN A 53 -16.80 6.59 -7.82
CA ASN A 53 -16.07 5.33 -7.82
C ASN A 53 -15.12 5.17 -6.62
N ILE A 54 -14.46 6.24 -6.17
CA ILE A 54 -13.60 6.24 -4.97
C ILE A 54 -14.45 6.03 -3.71
N TRP A 55 -15.63 6.63 -3.64
CA TRP A 55 -16.56 6.44 -2.52
C TRP A 55 -17.10 5.01 -2.48
N ILE A 56 -17.51 4.46 -3.62
CA ILE A 56 -17.98 3.07 -3.72
C ILE A 56 -16.87 2.11 -3.32
N GLY A 57 -15.64 2.32 -3.81
CA GLY A 57 -14.47 1.52 -3.43
C GLY A 57 -14.17 1.59 -1.93
N SER A 58 -14.22 2.79 -1.36
CA SER A 58 -14.00 3.02 0.08
C SER A 58 -15.09 2.37 0.95
N PHE A 59 -16.36 2.50 0.55
CA PHE A 59 -17.50 1.88 1.25
C PHE A 59 -17.45 0.36 1.17
N ALA A 60 -17.17 -0.20 -0.01
CA ALA A 60 -17.02 -1.63 -0.21
C ALA A 60 -15.87 -2.19 0.63
N PHE A 61 -14.71 -1.52 0.62
CA PHE A 61 -13.56 -1.91 1.44
C PHE A 61 -13.87 -1.85 2.94
N SER A 62 -14.50 -0.76 3.41
CA SER A 62 -14.90 -0.61 4.82
C SER A 62 -15.87 -1.70 5.26
N ALA A 63 -16.92 -1.98 4.47
CA ALA A 63 -17.87 -3.04 4.77
C ALA A 63 -17.20 -4.42 4.83
N LEU A 64 -16.31 -4.72 3.88
CA LEU A 64 -15.55 -5.98 3.87
C LEU A 64 -14.63 -6.13 5.09
N THR A 65 -13.95 -5.05 5.50
CA THR A 65 -13.10 -5.06 6.70
C THR A 65 -13.90 -5.21 7.99
N TRP A 66 -15.14 -4.71 8.03
CA TRP A 66 -16.02 -4.86 9.20
C TRP A 66 -16.56 -6.29 9.33
N VAL A 67 -16.93 -6.93 8.22
CA VAL A 67 -17.44 -8.30 8.22
C VAL A 67 -16.32 -9.32 8.47
N ASN A 68 -15.11 -9.07 7.96
CA ASN A 68 -13.95 -9.93 8.16
C ASN A 68 -12.81 -9.16 8.84
N PRO A 69 -12.83 -9.03 10.18
CA PRO A 69 -11.81 -8.27 10.91
C PRO A 69 -10.40 -8.86 10.77
N TYR A 70 -10.28 -10.10 10.30
CA TYR A 70 -9.01 -10.81 10.10
C TYR A 70 -8.62 -10.98 8.63
N MET A 71 -8.91 -10.01 7.76
CA MET A 71 -8.42 -10.07 6.37
C MET A 71 -6.91 -10.29 6.26
N TRP A 72 -6.10 -9.82 7.23
CA TRP A 72 -4.66 -10.09 7.29
C TRP A 72 -4.30 -11.58 7.44
N GLN A 73 -5.19 -12.42 7.98
CA GLN A 73 -4.97 -13.87 8.09
C GLN A 73 -5.22 -14.63 6.77
N LEU A 74 -5.74 -13.97 5.72
CA LEU A 74 -5.92 -14.59 4.39
C LEU A 74 -4.59 -15.09 3.80
N SER A 75 -3.46 -14.47 4.17
CA SER A 75 -2.12 -14.92 3.77
C SER A 75 -1.79 -16.31 4.31
N ASN A 76 -2.18 -16.61 5.55
CA ASN A 76 -2.02 -17.93 6.17
C ASN A 76 -3.06 -18.94 5.65
N GLN A 77 -4.25 -18.49 5.24
CA GLN A 77 -5.26 -19.36 4.63
C GLN A 77 -4.87 -19.86 3.23
N LEU A 78 -3.99 -19.13 2.54
CA LEU A 78 -3.47 -19.51 1.22
C LEU A 78 -2.10 -20.20 1.34
N ASN A 79 -1.92 -21.02 2.37
CA ASN A 79 -0.74 -21.87 2.45
C ASN A 79 -0.67 -22.80 1.24
N TRP A 80 0.32 -22.58 0.39
CA TRP A 80 0.55 -23.39 -0.81
C TRP A 80 0.74 -24.86 -0.44
N HIS A 81 1.39 -25.12 0.69
CA HIS A 81 1.71 -26.47 1.16
C HIS A 81 0.47 -27.27 1.52
N ASP A 82 -0.51 -26.67 2.20
CA ASP A 82 -1.80 -27.31 2.48
C ASP A 82 -2.56 -27.65 1.20
N LYS A 83 -2.56 -26.74 0.22
CA LYS A 83 -3.21 -26.98 -1.08
C LYS A 83 -2.56 -28.11 -1.86
N ALA A 84 -1.23 -28.19 -1.84
CA ALA A 84 -0.49 -29.27 -2.49
C ALA A 84 -0.81 -30.64 -1.86
N MET A 85 -0.86 -30.71 -0.52
CA MET A 85 -1.22 -31.93 0.21
C MET A 85 -2.68 -32.35 -0.05
N LEU A 86 -3.63 -31.41 -0.05
CA LEU A 86 -5.04 -31.67 -0.37
C LEU A 86 -5.23 -32.18 -1.80
N PHE A 87 -4.50 -31.60 -2.75
CA PHE A 87 -4.52 -32.03 -4.15
C PHE A 87 -4.06 -33.49 -4.29
N GLU A 88 -2.95 -33.85 -3.63
CA GLU A 88 -2.44 -35.21 -3.65
C GLU A 88 -3.41 -36.20 -2.97
N GLN A 89 -3.99 -35.82 -1.83
CA GLN A 89 -5.01 -36.62 -1.14
C GLN A 89 -6.24 -36.87 -2.02
N TYR A 90 -6.69 -35.86 -2.77
CA TYR A 90 -7.82 -35.98 -3.69
C TYR A 90 -7.55 -37.00 -4.79
N HIS A 91 -6.37 -36.94 -5.41
CA HIS A 91 -5.98 -37.90 -6.45
C HIS A 91 -5.83 -39.32 -5.89
N TRP A 92 -5.31 -39.46 -4.68
CA TRP A 92 -5.23 -40.74 -4.00
C TRP A 92 -6.63 -41.34 -3.73
N LYS A 93 -7.57 -40.54 -3.20
CA LYS A 93 -8.96 -40.99 -2.98
C LYS A 93 -9.63 -41.46 -4.27
N LYS A 94 -9.46 -40.70 -5.37
CA LYS A 94 -9.96 -41.10 -6.69
C LYS A 94 -9.34 -42.40 -7.21
N ALA A 95 -8.05 -42.63 -6.98
CA ALA A 95 -7.40 -43.87 -7.35
C ALA A 95 -7.92 -45.05 -6.51
N LEU A 96 -8.18 -44.81 -5.22
CA LEU A 96 -8.74 -45.79 -4.29
C LEU A 96 -10.18 -46.18 -4.68
N GLU A 97 -11.01 -45.22 -5.07
CA GLU A 97 -12.35 -45.47 -5.65
C GLU A 97 -12.28 -46.37 -6.89
N LYS A 98 -11.25 -46.18 -7.72
CA LYS A 98 -10.99 -46.99 -8.92
C LYS A 98 -10.23 -48.29 -8.64
N LYS A 99 -9.88 -48.57 -7.38
CA LYS A 99 -9.01 -49.69 -6.97
C LYS A 99 -7.67 -49.76 -7.72
N GLN A 100 -7.13 -48.61 -8.11
CA GLN A 100 -5.85 -48.50 -8.80
C GLN A 100 -4.74 -48.15 -7.81
N PRO A 101 -3.52 -48.69 -7.99
CA PRO A 101 -2.37 -48.26 -7.20
C PRO A 101 -2.05 -46.79 -7.52
N TYR A 102 -1.83 -45.99 -6.48
CA TYR A 102 -1.45 -44.57 -6.61
C TYR A 102 -0.02 -44.35 -6.14
N ASN A 103 0.81 -43.81 -7.01
CA ASN A 103 2.17 -43.40 -6.66
C ASN A 103 2.16 -41.94 -6.19
N PHE A 104 2.50 -41.73 -4.92
CA PHE A 104 2.63 -40.41 -4.34
C PHE A 104 3.77 -39.64 -5.01
N LYS A 105 3.46 -38.45 -5.50
CA LYS A 105 4.42 -37.54 -6.12
C LYS A 105 5.38 -36.98 -5.08
N TRP A 106 4.95 -36.86 -3.84
CA TRP A 106 5.81 -36.48 -2.71
C TRP A 106 7.08 -37.33 -2.60
N ASN A 107 6.95 -38.64 -2.86
CA ASN A 107 8.07 -39.58 -2.76
C ASN A 107 8.98 -39.58 -4.00
N GLN A 108 8.54 -38.96 -5.10
CA GLN A 108 9.33 -38.82 -6.32
C GLN A 108 10.21 -37.56 -6.30
N MET A 109 10.00 -36.66 -5.35
CA MET A 109 10.86 -35.49 -5.17
C MET A 109 12.25 -35.89 -4.70
N ASP A 110 13.24 -35.04 -4.98
CA ASP A 110 14.60 -35.27 -4.51
C ASP A 110 14.67 -35.19 -2.97
N LYS A 111 15.67 -35.87 -2.42
CA LYS A 111 15.83 -35.99 -0.98
C LYS A 111 16.13 -34.62 -0.33
N GLU A 112 16.88 -33.75 -0.99
CA GLU A 112 17.31 -32.47 -0.43
C GLU A 112 16.13 -31.49 -0.31
N THR A 113 15.26 -31.42 -1.32
CA THR A 113 14.01 -30.65 -1.28
C THR A 113 13.08 -31.16 -0.19
N ARG A 114 13.00 -32.47 0.01
CA ARG A 114 12.15 -33.04 1.05
C ARG A 114 12.69 -32.75 2.46
N ASP A 115 14.00 -32.90 2.66
CA ASP A 115 14.64 -32.67 3.96
C ASP A 115 14.59 -31.18 4.34
N SER A 116 14.82 -30.27 3.38
CA SER A 116 14.66 -28.82 3.58
C SER A 116 13.21 -28.44 3.88
N TYR A 117 12.24 -29.10 3.25
CA TYR A 117 10.84 -28.89 3.53
C TYR A 117 10.47 -29.28 4.97
N TYR A 118 10.94 -30.43 5.46
CA TYR A 118 10.72 -30.83 6.86
C TYR A 118 11.46 -29.94 7.85
N PHE A 119 12.65 -29.45 7.51
CA PHE A 119 13.38 -28.49 8.35
C PHE A 119 12.58 -27.18 8.53
N ASN A 120 11.95 -26.69 7.45
CA ASN A 120 11.13 -25.48 7.45
C ASN A 120 9.68 -25.72 7.88
N TRP A 121 9.32 -26.95 8.28
CA TRP A 121 7.94 -27.30 8.66
C TRP A 121 7.32 -26.35 9.71
N PRO A 122 8.03 -25.96 10.80
CA PRO A 122 7.48 -25.03 11.79
C PRO A 122 7.21 -23.62 11.24
N PHE A 123 7.83 -23.26 10.12
CA PHE A 123 7.61 -21.96 9.46
C PHE A 123 6.41 -22.00 8.52
N TYR A 124 6.17 -23.13 7.85
CA TYR A 124 5.02 -23.30 6.96
C TYR A 124 3.71 -23.53 7.71
N PHE A 125 3.77 -24.10 8.91
CA PHE A 125 2.60 -24.41 9.74
C PHE A 125 2.72 -23.74 11.12
N PRO A 126 2.48 -22.41 11.20
CA PRO A 126 2.47 -21.67 12.45
C PRO A 126 1.23 -21.95 13.31
#